data_AF-A0A8J3NKY9-F1
#
_entry.id   AF-A0A8J3NKY9-F1
#
_cell.length_a   1.000
_cell.length_b   1.000
_cell.length_c   1.000
_cell.angle_alpha   90.00
_cell.angle_beta   90.00
_cell.angle_gamma   90.00
#
_symmetry.space_group_name_H-M   'P 1'
#
loop_
_entity.id
_entity.type
_entity.pdbx_description
1 polymer ?
#
loop_
_entity_poly.entity_id
_entity_poly.type
_entity_poly.pdbx_seq_one_letter_code
_entity_poly.pdbx_strand_id
1 'polypeptide(L)'
;MIALCAAAYTLVVLLVPSGPAVFADHWASLYGPGHWALWAILTGSGLILLAGRPALAGAAATAGVLATVQLGGTGIWAVRHWEPFTGMGGRGEPLLGILRPLAAGLAVACAAAVVACALAVLRTGAWQPAAGPRRWLPVGAGALLAAGFPVALLGGLTPITLLGTYGLLFSLPWGLAVAATGLLRRDAAISAGVMATVGPLAVAGWNLAWDVFYGGGWQWYLLPLLAAALLAAVATALPMRRARPARP
;
A
#
# COMPACT_ATOMS: atom_id res chain seq x y z
N MET A 1 -7.59 -7.91 17.25
CA MET A 1 -7.01 -7.03 18.30
C MET A 1 -5.76 -6.30 17.82
N ILE A 2 -4.67 -6.99 17.43
CA ILE A 2 -3.41 -6.34 16.99
C ILE A 2 -3.60 -5.31 15.86
N ALA A 3 -4.40 -5.63 14.83
CA ALA A 3 -4.72 -4.68 13.76
C ALA A 3 -5.44 -3.41 14.24
N LEU A 4 -6.30 -3.52 15.26
CA LEU A 4 -6.97 -2.36 15.87
C LEU A 4 -6.02 -1.53 16.71
N CYS A 5 -5.08 -2.16 17.42
CA CYS A 5 -4.02 -1.45 18.14
C CYS A 5 -3.11 -0.69 17.16
N ALA A 6 -2.74 -1.31 16.04
CA ALA A 6 -1.97 -0.64 14.99
C ALA A 6 -2.76 0.52 14.36
N ALA A 7 -4.06 0.35 14.11
CA ALA A 7 -4.93 1.43 13.66
C ALA A 7 -5.03 2.58 14.66
N ALA A 8 -5.24 2.28 15.95
CA ALA A 8 -5.29 3.30 17.00
C ALA A 8 -3.96 4.06 17.11
N TYR A 9 -2.83 3.36 17.03
CA TYR A 9 -1.51 3.99 17.01
C TYR A 9 -1.32 4.87 15.77
N THR A 10 -1.76 4.39 14.60
CA THR A 10 -1.74 5.16 13.35
C THR A 10 -2.58 6.43 13.46
N LEU A 11 -3.75 6.37 14.12
CA LEU A 11 -4.60 7.53 14.37
C LEU A 11 -3.91 8.56 15.27
N VAL A 12 -3.28 8.13 16.37
CA VAL A 12 -2.52 9.02 17.27
C VAL A 12 -1.42 9.76 16.49
N VAL A 13 -0.73 9.02 15.63
CA VAL A 13 0.35 9.52 14.80
C VAL A 13 -0.15 10.51 13.72
N LEU A 14 -1.34 10.24 13.13
CA LEU A 14 -2.03 11.14 12.18
C LEU A 14 -2.56 12.44 12.83
N LEU A 15 -2.89 12.42 14.13
CA LEU A 15 -3.53 13.52 14.85
C LEU A 15 -2.55 14.51 15.52
N VAL A 16 -1.23 14.29 15.41
CA VAL A 16 -0.24 15.21 15.99
C VAL A 16 -0.44 16.62 15.39
N PRO A 17 -0.64 17.70 16.20
CA PRO A 17 -1.14 19.01 15.74
C PRO A 17 -0.27 19.74 14.69
N SER A 18 1.02 19.42 14.63
CA SER A 18 1.95 19.91 13.60
C SER A 18 2.02 19.01 12.37
N GLY A 19 1.37 17.84 12.40
CA GLY A 19 1.17 16.82 11.36
C GLY A 19 0.56 17.28 10.03
N PRO A 20 -0.28 18.33 10.02
CA PRO A 20 -0.75 18.96 8.77
C PRO A 20 0.10 20.17 8.33
N ALA A 21 0.70 20.92 9.27
CA ALA A 21 1.32 22.23 9.01
C ALA A 21 2.82 22.18 8.65
N VAL A 22 3.60 21.24 9.22
CA VAL A 22 5.00 20.95 8.82
C VAL A 22 5.08 20.18 7.47
N PHE A 23 3.92 19.92 6.88
CA PHE A 23 3.69 18.85 5.91
C PHE A 23 2.90 19.30 4.68
N ALA A 24 2.49 20.57 4.67
CA ALA A 24 1.91 21.27 3.51
C ALA A 24 2.98 21.67 2.49
N ASP A 25 4.26 21.80 2.89
CA ASP A 25 5.30 22.34 2.01
C ASP A 25 6.01 21.29 1.15
N HIS A 26 6.04 19.99 1.50
CA HIS A 26 6.92 19.03 0.80
C HIS A 26 6.31 17.67 0.44
N TRP A 27 6.68 17.28 -0.78
CA TRP A 27 6.44 16.18 -1.73
C TRP A 27 6.30 14.74 -1.20
N ALA A 28 6.31 14.50 0.11
CA ALA A 28 6.28 13.16 0.67
C ALA A 28 5.83 13.10 2.15
N SER A 29 5.00 14.02 2.64
CA SER A 29 4.60 13.99 4.05
C SER A 29 3.76 12.75 4.41
N LEU A 30 4.05 12.19 5.59
CA LEU A 30 3.53 10.93 6.15
C LEU A 30 2.00 10.74 6.18
N TYR A 31 1.20 11.78 5.89
CA TYR A 31 -0.21 11.85 6.29
C TYR A 31 -1.09 12.51 5.22
N GLY A 32 -0.96 12.08 3.96
CA GLY A 32 -1.90 12.47 2.91
C GLY A 32 -3.30 11.86 3.11
N PRO A 33 -4.32 12.26 2.32
CA PRO A 33 -5.66 11.67 2.40
C PRO A 33 -5.69 10.15 2.19
N GLY A 34 -4.73 9.63 1.42
CA GLY A 34 -4.57 8.18 1.21
C GLY A 34 -4.32 7.41 2.51
N HIS A 35 -3.64 8.00 3.49
CA HIS A 35 -3.35 7.35 4.78
C HIS A 35 -4.58 7.23 5.66
N TRP A 36 -5.53 8.17 5.58
CA TRP A 36 -6.83 8.06 6.24
C TRP A 36 -7.65 6.90 5.68
N ALA A 37 -7.60 6.68 4.36
CA ALA A 37 -8.22 5.50 3.75
C ALA A 37 -7.55 4.20 4.21
N LEU A 38 -6.21 4.14 4.22
CA LEU A 38 -5.47 2.96 4.71
C LEU A 38 -5.75 2.68 6.19
N TRP A 39 -5.84 3.71 7.03
CA TRP A 39 -6.24 3.61 8.42
C TRP A 39 -7.66 3.07 8.57
N ALA A 40 -8.62 3.60 7.81
CA ALA A 40 -10.01 3.14 7.84
C ALA A 40 -10.12 1.67 7.41
N ILE A 41 -9.36 1.27 6.38
CA ILE A 41 -9.27 -0.12 5.92
C ILE A 41 -8.68 -1.01 7.02
N LEU A 42 -7.57 -0.61 7.65
CA LEU A 42 -6.96 -1.37 8.74
C LEU A 42 -7.91 -1.53 9.93
N THR A 43 -8.62 -0.46 10.28
CA THR A 43 -9.64 -0.46 11.34
C THR A 43 -10.77 -1.43 11.00
N GLY A 44 -11.36 -1.29 9.81
CA GLY A 44 -12.44 -2.15 9.32
C GLY A 44 -12.01 -3.62 9.26
N SER A 45 -10.82 -3.91 8.75
CA SER A 45 -10.23 -5.26 8.78
C SER A 45 -10.10 -5.80 10.20
N GLY A 46 -9.59 -4.99 11.13
CA GLY A 46 -9.47 -5.35 12.53
C GLY A 46 -10.83 -5.69 13.16
N LEU A 47 -11.85 -4.88 12.89
CA LEU A 47 -13.23 -5.09 13.40
C LEU A 47 -13.86 -6.35 12.80
N ILE A 48 -13.74 -6.57 11.49
CA ILE A 48 -14.30 -7.75 10.82
C ILE A 48 -13.65 -9.04 11.34
N LEU A 49 -12.33 -9.03 11.54
CA LEU A 49 -11.61 -10.17 12.11
C LEU A 49 -12.01 -10.43 13.57
N LEU A 50 -12.25 -9.38 14.36
CA LEU A 50 -12.67 -9.50 15.75
C LEU A 50 -14.12 -10.00 15.88
N ALA A 51 -14.99 -9.58 14.95
CA ALA A 51 -16.36 -10.07 14.84
C ALA A 51 -16.45 -11.55 14.40
N GLY A 52 -15.33 -12.18 14.03
CA GLY A 52 -15.26 -13.61 13.73
C GLY A 52 -16.07 -14.04 12.50
N ARG A 53 -16.33 -13.15 11.54
CA ARG A 53 -17.18 -13.46 10.37
C ARG A 53 -16.40 -14.26 9.32
N PRO A 54 -16.63 -15.58 9.18
CA PRO A 54 -15.76 -16.44 8.37
C PRO A 54 -15.82 -16.11 6.87
N ALA A 55 -16.98 -15.64 6.39
CA ALA A 55 -17.18 -15.26 4.99
C ALA A 55 -16.30 -14.07 4.56
N LEU A 56 -16.02 -13.14 5.49
CA LEU A 56 -15.27 -11.91 5.19
C LEU A 56 -13.83 -11.94 5.72
N ALA A 57 -13.51 -12.87 6.60
CA ALA A 57 -12.23 -12.93 7.30
C ALA A 57 -11.03 -12.99 6.33
N GLY A 58 -11.14 -13.75 5.23
CA GLY A 58 -10.08 -13.83 4.22
C GLY A 58 -9.81 -12.48 3.53
N ALA A 59 -10.87 -11.82 3.04
CA ALA A 59 -10.77 -10.51 2.40
C ALA A 59 -10.29 -9.43 3.38
N ALA A 60 -10.84 -9.41 4.60
CA ALA A 60 -10.43 -8.49 5.65
C ALA A 60 -8.96 -8.68 6.06
N ALA A 61 -8.51 -9.93 6.21
CA ALA A 61 -7.11 -10.22 6.52
C ALA A 61 -6.17 -9.75 5.40
N THR A 62 -6.52 -10.01 4.14
CA THR A 62 -5.74 -9.55 2.98
C THR A 62 -5.68 -8.04 2.89
N ALA A 63 -6.82 -7.34 2.99
CA ALA A 63 -6.87 -5.88 3.02
C ALA A 63 -6.03 -5.31 4.19
N GLY A 64 -6.11 -5.97 5.35
CA GLY A 64 -5.34 -5.61 6.54
C GLY A 64 -3.83 -5.72 6.31
N VAL A 65 -3.35 -6.82 5.71
CA VAL A 65 -1.93 -6.97 5.34
C VAL A 65 -1.50 -5.82 4.44
N LEU A 66 -2.23 -5.57 3.35
CA LEU A 66 -1.83 -4.57 2.35
C LEU A 66 -1.83 -3.15 2.91
N ALA A 67 -2.89 -2.78 3.65
CA ALA A 67 -2.97 -1.48 4.30
C ALA A 67 -1.80 -1.27 5.28
N THR A 68 -1.49 -2.29 6.06
CA THR A 68 -0.43 -2.22 7.07
C THR A 68 0.97 -2.19 6.46
N VAL A 69 1.23 -2.93 5.37
CA VAL A 69 2.51 -2.88 4.65
C VAL A 69 2.75 -1.47 4.12
N GLN A 70 1.73 -0.83 3.54
CA GLN A 70 1.86 0.52 2.99
C GLN A 70 2.01 1.59 4.08
N LEU A 71 1.28 1.47 5.20
CA LEU A 71 1.45 2.33 6.38
C LEU A 71 2.83 2.14 7.05
N GLY A 72 3.31 0.90 7.16
CA GLY A 72 4.62 0.58 7.71
C GLY A 72 5.77 1.12 6.86
N GLY A 73 5.66 1.01 5.53
CA GLY A 73 6.60 1.62 4.59
C GLY A 73 6.70 3.13 4.77
N THR A 74 5.59 3.80 5.05
CA THR A 74 5.56 5.24 5.37
C THR A 74 6.34 5.55 6.65
N GLY A 75 6.14 4.77 7.71
CA GLY A 75 6.89 4.92 8.96
C GLY A 75 8.40 4.71 8.78
N ILE A 76 8.82 3.70 8.00
CA ILE A 76 10.24 3.44 7.70
C ILE A 76 10.86 4.60 6.91
N TRP A 77 10.17 5.05 5.86
CA TRP A 77 10.63 6.16 5.04
C TRP A 77 10.77 7.43 5.87
N ALA A 78 9.83 7.71 6.76
CA ALA A 78 9.87 8.86 7.65
C ALA A 78 11.04 8.86 8.62
N VAL A 79 11.31 7.74 9.29
CA VAL A 79 12.50 7.64 10.17
C VAL A 79 13.77 7.95 9.38
N ARG A 80 13.88 7.46 8.14
CA ARG A 80 15.06 7.64 7.28
C ARG A 80 15.17 9.02 6.66
N HIS A 81 14.07 9.64 6.24
CA HIS A 81 14.05 11.01 5.72
C HIS A 81 14.58 12.01 6.75
N TRP A 82 14.50 11.65 8.04
CA TRP A 82 14.85 12.50 9.16
C TRP A 82 16.32 12.28 9.59
N GLU A 83 16.96 11.19 9.15
CA GLU A 83 18.37 10.86 9.32
C GLU A 83 19.10 10.93 7.97
N PRO A 84 19.70 12.08 7.60
CA PRO A 84 20.45 12.20 6.36
C PRO A 84 21.80 11.47 6.46
N PHE A 85 21.78 10.15 6.70
CA PHE A 85 22.85 9.32 6.20
C PHE A 85 22.72 9.27 4.68
N THR A 86 23.86 9.33 4.00
CA THR A 86 23.99 9.35 2.53
C THR A 86 22.88 8.55 1.83
N GLY A 87 21.97 9.27 1.18
CA GLY A 87 21.04 8.68 0.24
C GLY A 87 19.57 8.54 0.67
N MET A 88 19.01 9.41 1.48
CA MET A 88 17.59 9.78 1.39
C MET A 88 17.50 11.29 1.60
N GLY A 89 16.96 12.03 0.62
CA GLY A 89 16.85 13.49 0.72
C GLY A 89 16.00 13.84 1.95
N GLY A 90 16.49 14.71 2.81
CA GLY A 90 15.87 15.07 4.08
C GLY A 90 16.24 16.50 4.49
N ARG A 91 15.39 17.15 5.30
CA ARG A 91 15.67 18.46 5.90
C ARG A 91 15.56 18.38 7.42
N GLY A 92 16.34 19.21 8.11
CA GLY A 92 16.28 19.30 9.57
C GLY A 92 14.98 20.00 10.00
N GLU A 93 14.08 19.28 10.66
CA GLU A 93 12.81 19.82 11.18
C GLU A 93 12.88 20.07 12.70
N PRO A 94 12.27 21.14 13.23
CA PRO A 94 12.34 21.47 14.66
C PRO A 94 11.66 20.43 15.57
N LEU A 95 10.84 19.54 15.01
CA LEU A 95 10.10 18.50 15.75
C LEU A 95 10.70 17.09 15.60
N LEU A 96 11.94 16.98 15.11
CA LEU A 96 12.69 15.73 14.92
C LEU A 96 12.62 14.77 16.12
N GLY A 97 12.76 15.30 17.33
CA GLY A 97 12.74 14.51 18.57
C GLY A 97 11.42 13.83 18.88
N ILE A 98 10.29 14.34 18.37
CA ILE A 98 8.95 13.80 18.65
C ILE A 98 8.50 12.86 17.52
N LEU A 99 8.77 13.21 16.27
CA LEU A 99 8.21 12.49 15.12
C LEU A 99 8.99 11.23 14.73
N ARG A 100 10.32 11.19 14.95
CA ARG A 100 11.12 9.97 14.76
C ARG A 100 10.64 8.77 15.61
N PRO A 101 10.48 8.90 16.94
CA PRO A 101 10.01 7.76 17.76
C PRO A 101 8.58 7.36 17.41
N LEU A 102 7.73 8.32 17.04
CA LEU A 102 6.38 8.04 16.57
C LEU A 102 6.37 7.22 15.27
N ALA A 103 7.17 7.62 14.28
CA ALA A 103 7.32 6.90 13.01
C ALA A 103 7.95 5.51 13.19
N ALA A 104 8.94 5.37 14.08
CA ALA A 104 9.51 4.08 14.43
C ALA A 104 8.48 3.16 15.09
N GLY A 105 7.70 3.68 16.05
CA GLY A 105 6.61 2.95 16.66
C GLY A 105 5.52 2.57 15.65
N LEU A 106 5.25 3.41 14.65
CA LEU A 106 4.30 3.12 13.57
C LEU A 106 4.80 1.94 12.74
N ALA A 107 6.08 1.94 12.36
CA ALA A 107 6.69 0.84 11.63
C ALA A 107 6.62 -0.49 12.41
N VAL A 108 6.89 -0.46 13.72
CA VAL A 108 6.79 -1.65 14.59
C VAL A 108 5.35 -2.14 14.74
N ALA A 109 4.41 -1.24 15.01
CA ALA A 109 2.99 -1.58 15.13
C ALA A 109 2.46 -2.16 13.81
N CYS A 110 2.90 -1.59 12.68
CA CYS A 110 2.57 -2.10 11.37
C CYS A 110 3.19 -3.48 11.12
N ALA A 111 4.47 -3.70 11.45
CA ALA A 111 5.09 -5.02 11.31
C ALA A 111 4.32 -6.10 12.10
N ALA A 112 3.93 -5.80 13.34
CA ALA A 112 3.13 -6.72 14.15
C ALA A 112 1.75 -6.99 13.53
N ALA A 113 1.07 -5.95 13.01
CA ALA A 113 -0.22 -6.11 12.35
C ALA A 113 -0.13 -6.86 11.01
N VAL A 114 0.96 -6.71 10.25
CA VAL A 114 1.23 -7.54 9.05
C VAL A 114 1.32 -9.00 9.44
N VAL A 115 2.11 -9.36 10.46
CA VAL A 115 2.24 -10.74 10.92
C VAL A 115 0.88 -11.29 11.38
N ALA A 116 0.13 -10.52 12.18
CA ALA A 116 -1.18 -10.94 12.66
C ALA A 116 -2.19 -11.16 11.53
N CYS A 117 -2.25 -10.24 10.56
CA CYS A 117 -3.13 -10.36 9.41
C CYS A 117 -2.68 -11.49 8.46
N ALA A 118 -1.39 -11.70 8.25
CA ALA A 118 -0.86 -12.82 7.45
C ALA A 118 -1.20 -14.18 8.09
N LEU A 119 -1.06 -14.30 9.41
CA LEU A 119 -1.51 -15.50 10.14
C LEU A 119 -3.02 -15.70 9.99
N ALA A 120 -3.83 -14.64 9.97
CA ALA A 120 -5.26 -14.73 9.70
C ALA A 120 -5.56 -15.16 8.25
N VAL A 121 -4.81 -14.70 7.25
CA VAL A 121 -4.91 -15.19 5.86
C VAL A 121 -4.65 -16.69 5.79
N LEU A 122 -3.62 -17.19 6.50
CA LEU A 122 -3.30 -18.61 6.55
C LEU A 122 -4.40 -19.42 7.23
N ARG A 123 -4.90 -18.96 8.39
CA ARG A 123 -5.95 -19.65 9.17
C ARG A 123 -7.31 -19.68 8.48
N THR A 124 -7.64 -18.69 7.66
CA THR A 124 -8.90 -18.62 6.92
C THR A 124 -8.91 -19.50 5.66
N GLY A 125 -7.77 -20.14 5.35
CA GLY A 125 -7.60 -20.88 4.10
C GLY A 125 -7.75 -19.98 2.87
N ALA A 126 -7.46 -18.68 3.00
CA ALA A 126 -7.54 -17.74 1.89
C ALA A 126 -6.39 -17.95 0.89
N TRP A 127 -5.30 -18.59 1.30
CA TRP A 127 -4.23 -19.02 0.40
C TRP A 127 -4.63 -20.28 -0.36
N GLN A 128 -5.19 -20.10 -1.56
CA GLN A 128 -5.64 -21.16 -2.45
C GLN A 128 -5.20 -20.82 -3.87
N PRO A 129 -3.97 -21.20 -4.26
CA PRO A 129 -3.45 -20.87 -5.57
C PRO A 129 -4.33 -21.41 -6.69
N ALA A 130 -4.59 -20.59 -7.70
CA ALA A 130 -5.34 -21.05 -8.86
C ALA A 130 -4.61 -22.22 -9.55
N ALA A 131 -5.36 -23.19 -10.04
CA ALA A 131 -4.78 -24.32 -10.77
C ALA A 131 -4.31 -23.89 -12.17
N GLY A 132 -3.17 -24.44 -12.60
CA GLY A 132 -2.63 -24.24 -13.95
C GLY A 132 -1.80 -22.97 -14.15
N PRO A 133 -1.32 -22.72 -15.38
CA PRO A 133 -0.32 -21.71 -15.67
C PRO A 133 -0.83 -20.27 -15.52
N ARG A 134 -2.16 -20.06 -15.50
CA ARG A 134 -2.77 -18.73 -15.42
C ARG A 134 -2.51 -18.00 -14.11
N ARG A 135 -2.16 -18.71 -13.03
CA ARG A 135 -1.76 -18.08 -11.76
C ARG A 135 -0.50 -17.23 -11.90
N TRP A 136 0.33 -17.51 -12.90
CA TRP A 136 1.60 -16.82 -13.11
C TRP A 136 1.43 -15.46 -13.79
N LEU A 137 0.30 -15.21 -14.46
CA LEU A 137 0.03 -13.92 -15.07
C LEU A 137 -0.01 -12.78 -14.03
N PRO A 138 -0.82 -12.86 -12.95
CA PRO A 138 -0.78 -11.86 -11.88
C PRO A 138 0.55 -11.83 -11.13
N VAL A 139 1.23 -12.98 -10.96
CA VAL A 139 2.57 -13.00 -10.32
C VAL A 139 3.59 -12.23 -11.16
N GLY A 140 3.63 -12.46 -12.47
CA GLY A 140 4.52 -11.74 -13.39
C GLY A 140 4.17 -10.26 -13.49
N ALA A 141 2.88 -9.92 -13.58
CA ALA A 141 2.42 -8.53 -13.56
C ALA A 141 2.79 -7.82 -12.24
N GLY A 142 2.66 -8.52 -11.11
CA GLY A 142 3.05 -8.01 -9.80
C GLY A 142 4.56 -7.79 -9.68
N ALA A 143 5.39 -8.70 -10.21
CA ALA A 143 6.84 -8.53 -10.26
C ALA A 143 7.25 -7.36 -11.16
N LEU A 144 6.61 -7.23 -12.33
CA LEU A 144 6.83 -6.10 -13.24
C LEU A 144 6.42 -4.78 -12.61
N LEU A 145 5.29 -4.75 -11.87
CA LEU A 145 4.89 -3.57 -11.13
C LEU A 145 5.93 -3.27 -10.06
N ALA A 146 6.23 -4.21 -9.16
CA ALA A 146 7.17 -4.05 -8.06
C ALA A 146 8.55 -3.49 -8.49
N ALA A 147 9.15 -4.08 -9.53
CA ALA A 147 10.51 -3.73 -9.97
C ALA A 147 10.54 -2.69 -11.10
N GLY A 148 9.62 -2.77 -12.06
CA GLY A 148 9.61 -1.94 -13.26
C GLY A 148 8.97 -0.57 -13.05
N PHE A 149 7.97 -0.45 -12.18
CA PHE A 149 7.27 0.81 -11.94
C PHE A 149 8.18 1.93 -11.40
N PRO A 150 9.04 1.71 -10.39
CA PRO A 150 9.93 2.76 -9.90
C PRO A 150 10.90 3.24 -10.99
N VAL A 151 11.39 2.33 -11.84
CA VAL A 151 12.29 2.65 -12.95
C VAL A 151 11.57 3.49 -14.01
N ALA A 152 10.36 3.09 -14.39
CA ALA A 152 9.53 3.82 -15.35
C ALA A 152 9.11 5.20 -14.83
N LEU A 153 8.76 5.29 -13.55
CA LEU A 153 8.32 6.51 -12.91
C LEU A 153 9.42 7.57 -12.81
N LEU A 154 10.69 7.14 -12.77
CA LEU A 154 11.83 8.02 -12.57
C LEU A 154 12.71 8.19 -13.83
N GLY A 155 12.30 7.64 -14.97
CA GLY A 155 13.01 7.83 -16.24
C GLY A 155 14.43 7.24 -16.28
N GLY A 156 14.74 6.25 -15.42
CA GLY A 156 15.99 5.47 -15.46
C GLY A 156 17.29 6.17 -15.02
N LEU A 157 17.29 7.49 -14.80
CA LEU A 157 18.50 8.28 -14.47
C LEU A 157 18.53 8.84 -13.04
N THR A 158 17.53 8.50 -12.22
CA THR A 158 17.45 9.03 -10.85
C THR A 158 18.36 8.31 -9.86
N PRO A 159 18.75 8.99 -8.76
CA PRO A 159 19.40 8.37 -7.63
C PRO A 159 18.69 7.08 -7.17
N ILE A 160 19.45 6.01 -6.92
CA ILE A 160 19.00 4.71 -6.36
C ILE A 160 18.09 4.89 -5.11
N THR A 161 18.26 6.01 -4.44
CA THR A 161 17.62 6.44 -3.21
C THR A 161 16.14 6.80 -3.40
N LEU A 162 15.80 7.41 -4.55
CA LEU A 162 14.42 7.66 -4.94
C LEU A 162 13.75 6.35 -5.37
N LEU A 163 14.46 5.47 -6.09
CA LEU A 163 13.94 4.14 -6.46
C LEU A 163 13.54 3.33 -5.23
N GLY A 164 14.37 3.32 -4.18
CA GLY A 164 14.04 2.66 -2.91
C GLY A 164 12.79 3.24 -2.22
N THR A 165 12.64 4.56 -2.25
CA THR A 165 11.47 5.27 -1.68
C THR A 165 10.17 4.91 -2.41
N TYR A 166 10.15 5.06 -3.74
CA TYR A 166 8.96 4.74 -4.55
C TYR A 166 8.67 3.24 -4.55
N GLY A 167 9.73 2.42 -4.48
CA GLY A 167 9.65 0.98 -4.24
C GLY A 167 8.87 0.67 -2.98
N LEU A 168 9.32 1.20 -1.84
CA LEU A 168 8.78 0.92 -0.52
C LEU A 168 7.35 1.45 -0.31
N LEU A 169 7.07 2.68 -0.75
CA LEU A 169 5.80 3.36 -0.46
C LEU A 169 4.66 2.95 -1.38
N PHE A 170 4.97 2.53 -2.61
CA PHE A 170 3.97 2.35 -3.66
C PHE A 170 4.13 1.02 -4.37
N SER A 171 5.25 0.86 -5.07
CA SER A 171 5.43 -0.19 -6.05
C SER A 171 5.40 -1.60 -5.47
N LEU A 172 6.13 -1.83 -4.37
CA LEU A 172 6.18 -3.13 -3.70
C LEU A 172 4.82 -3.50 -3.10
N PRO A 173 4.14 -2.65 -2.30
CA PRO A 173 2.79 -2.95 -1.82
C PRO A 173 1.82 -3.33 -2.95
N TRP A 174 1.81 -2.56 -4.05
CA TRP A 174 0.90 -2.82 -5.17
C TRP A 174 1.29 -4.07 -5.94
N GLY A 175 2.57 -4.26 -6.23
CA GLY A 175 3.08 -5.43 -6.94
C GLY A 175 2.82 -6.73 -6.18
N LEU A 176 3.06 -6.73 -4.86
CA LEU A 176 2.73 -7.85 -3.99
C LEU A 176 1.22 -8.12 -3.95
N ALA A 177 0.39 -7.09 -3.90
CA ALA A 177 -1.06 -7.23 -3.96
C ALA A 177 -1.52 -7.87 -5.28
N VAL A 178 -1.01 -7.40 -6.43
CA VAL A 178 -1.30 -8.01 -7.74
C VAL A 178 -0.84 -9.46 -7.78
N ALA A 179 0.40 -9.74 -7.37
CA ALA A 179 0.93 -11.11 -7.37
C ALA A 179 0.09 -12.05 -6.48
N ALA A 180 -0.34 -11.57 -5.32
CA ALA A 180 -1.19 -12.33 -4.41
C ALA A 180 -2.54 -12.73 -5.02
N THR A 181 -3.09 -11.97 -5.98
CA THR A 181 -4.36 -12.33 -6.63
C THR A 181 -4.32 -13.69 -7.35
N GLY A 182 -3.14 -14.14 -7.80
CA GLY A 182 -2.97 -15.47 -8.39
C GLY A 182 -2.86 -16.62 -7.39
N LEU A 183 -2.60 -16.28 -6.12
CA LEU A 183 -2.29 -17.21 -5.03
C LEU A 183 -3.43 -17.29 -3.99
N LEU A 184 -4.38 -16.38 -4.05
CA LEU A 184 -5.48 -16.25 -3.10
C LEU A 184 -6.81 -16.80 -3.67
N ARG A 185 -7.69 -17.24 -2.77
CA ARG A 185 -9.10 -17.53 -3.06
C ARG A 185 -9.78 -16.28 -3.61
N ARG A 186 -10.77 -16.47 -4.49
CA ARG A 186 -11.46 -15.40 -5.25
C ARG A 186 -11.78 -14.14 -4.43
N ASP A 187 -12.41 -14.27 -3.25
CA ASP A 187 -12.84 -13.11 -2.47
C ASP A 187 -11.64 -12.29 -1.94
N ALA A 188 -10.60 -12.99 -1.48
CA ALA A 188 -9.35 -12.38 -1.02
C ALA A 188 -8.53 -11.80 -2.20
N ALA A 189 -8.56 -12.47 -3.36
CA ALA A 189 -7.95 -11.99 -4.60
C ALA A 189 -8.63 -10.71 -5.12
N ILE A 190 -9.97 -10.61 -5.04
CA ILE A 190 -10.70 -9.38 -5.37
C ILE A 190 -10.27 -8.25 -4.45
N SER A 191 -10.22 -8.50 -3.14
CA SER A 191 -9.75 -7.49 -2.17
C SER A 191 -8.33 -7.01 -2.48
N ALA A 192 -7.39 -7.93 -2.73
CA ALA A 192 -6.02 -7.58 -3.10
C ALA A 192 -5.95 -6.77 -4.41
N GLY A 193 -6.69 -7.20 -5.44
CA GLY A 193 -6.72 -6.51 -6.73
C GLY A 193 -7.34 -5.12 -6.65
N VAL A 194 -8.45 -4.96 -5.90
CA VAL A 194 -9.06 -3.64 -5.66
C VAL A 194 -8.07 -2.70 -4.97
N MET A 195 -7.36 -3.17 -3.93
CA MET A 195 -6.33 -2.38 -3.26
C MET A 195 -5.20 -1.96 -4.22
N ALA A 196 -4.73 -2.89 -5.06
CA ALA A 196 -3.68 -2.64 -6.04
C ALA A 196 -4.09 -1.69 -7.16
N THR A 197 -5.39 -1.62 -7.50
CA THR A 197 -5.92 -0.70 -8.51
C THR A 197 -6.25 0.68 -7.92
N VAL A 198 -6.88 0.72 -6.75
CA VAL A 198 -7.31 1.97 -6.10
C VAL A 198 -6.10 2.75 -5.59
N GLY A 199 -5.06 2.09 -5.11
CA GLY A 199 -3.83 2.75 -4.63
C GLY A 199 -3.22 3.73 -5.65
N PRO A 200 -2.83 3.28 -6.85
CA PRO A 200 -2.31 4.15 -7.89
C PRO A 200 -3.30 5.23 -8.35
N LEU A 201 -4.61 4.92 -8.42
CA LEU A 201 -5.64 5.90 -8.79
C LEU A 201 -5.79 7.01 -7.74
N ALA A 202 -5.73 6.66 -6.45
CA ALA A 202 -5.78 7.63 -5.36
C ALA A 202 -4.56 8.57 -5.42
N VAL A 203 -3.37 8.01 -5.70
CA VAL A 203 -2.15 8.82 -5.90
C VAL A 203 -2.28 9.70 -7.15
N ALA A 204 -2.84 9.20 -8.25
CA ALA A 204 -3.06 9.99 -9.46
C ALA A 204 -4.05 11.15 -9.21
N GLY A 205 -5.17 10.89 -8.54
CA GLY A 205 -6.15 11.90 -8.16
C GLY A 205 -5.59 12.98 -7.24
N TRP A 206 -4.76 12.58 -6.28
CA TRP A 206 -4.03 13.53 -5.43
C TRP A 206 -3.08 14.42 -6.22
N ASN A 207 -2.30 13.84 -7.14
CA ASN A 207 -1.40 14.62 -8.00
C ASN A 207 -2.16 15.60 -8.91
N LEU A 208 -3.30 15.19 -9.47
CA LEU A 208 -4.17 16.08 -10.24
C LEU A 208 -4.69 17.25 -9.41
N ALA A 209 -5.19 16.98 -8.21
CA ALA A 209 -5.66 18.03 -7.31
C ALA A 209 -4.50 18.99 -6.97
N TRP A 210 -3.32 18.46 -6.64
CA TRP A 210 -2.15 19.27 -6.34
C TRP A 210 -1.72 20.15 -7.51
N ASP A 211 -1.72 19.62 -8.73
CA ASP A 211 -1.34 20.37 -9.93
C ASP A 211 -2.33 21.51 -10.21
N VAL A 212 -3.63 21.27 -10.00
CA VAL A 212 -4.69 22.28 -10.12
C VAL A 212 -4.54 23.40 -9.08
N PHE A 213 -4.17 23.06 -7.83
CA PHE A 213 -4.08 24.05 -6.75
C PHE A 213 -2.72 24.76 -6.66
N TYR A 214 -1.63 24.12 -7.11
CA TYR A 214 -0.26 24.59 -6.86
C TYR A 214 0.64 24.61 -8.10
N GLY A 215 0.16 24.22 -9.30
CA GLY A 215 0.88 24.36 -10.58
C GLY A 215 2.20 23.58 -10.68
N GLY A 216 2.29 22.43 -10.03
CA GLY A 216 3.55 21.73 -9.75
C GLY A 216 4.17 20.91 -10.90
N GLY A 217 3.52 20.75 -12.05
CA GLY A 217 4.06 20.01 -13.19
C GLY A 217 4.08 18.48 -13.01
N TRP A 218 3.23 17.94 -12.13
CA TRP A 218 3.20 16.51 -11.76
C TRP A 218 2.46 15.61 -12.76
N GLN A 219 1.95 16.18 -13.84
CA GLN A 219 1.26 15.47 -14.92
C GLN A 219 2.05 14.31 -15.53
N TRP A 220 3.38 14.36 -15.51
CA TRP A 220 4.25 13.30 -16.04
C TRP A 220 4.12 11.97 -15.26
N TYR A 221 3.68 12.02 -14.00
CA TYR A 221 3.45 10.82 -13.17
C TYR A 221 2.10 10.14 -13.44
N LEU A 222 1.15 10.84 -14.08
CA LEU A 222 -0.21 10.34 -14.29
C LEU A 222 -0.23 9.10 -15.18
N LEU A 223 0.49 9.13 -16.30
CA LEU A 223 0.49 8.02 -17.25
C LEU A 223 1.05 6.73 -16.60
N PRO A 224 2.21 6.74 -15.91
CA PRO A 224 2.66 5.59 -15.13
C PRO A 224 1.63 5.10 -14.11
N LEU A 225 1.00 6.00 -13.34
CA LEU A 225 0.04 5.64 -12.29
C LEU A 225 -1.23 5.00 -12.87
N LEU A 226 -1.74 5.53 -13.97
CA LEU A 226 -2.88 4.96 -14.69
C LEU A 226 -2.52 3.60 -15.31
N ALA A 227 -1.33 3.46 -15.87
CA ALA A 227 -0.83 2.20 -16.40
C ALA A 227 -0.70 1.13 -15.29
N ALA A 228 -0.21 1.50 -14.10
CA ALA A 228 -0.16 0.62 -12.94
C ALA A 228 -1.56 0.17 -12.50
N ALA A 229 -2.51 1.10 -12.39
CA ALA A 229 -3.90 0.78 -12.05
C ALA A 229 -4.54 -0.18 -13.05
N LEU A 230 -4.35 0.10 -14.36
CA LEU A 230 -4.86 -0.72 -15.45
C LEU A 230 -4.23 -2.13 -15.42
N LEU A 231 -2.90 -2.20 -15.26
CA LEU A 231 -2.18 -3.47 -15.16
C LEU A 231 -2.72 -4.31 -13.99
N ALA A 232 -2.88 -3.71 -12.81
CA ALA A 232 -3.44 -4.37 -11.63
C ALA A 232 -4.87 -4.87 -11.88
N ALA A 233 -5.73 -4.04 -12.47
CA ALA A 233 -7.12 -4.39 -12.76
C ALA A 233 -7.23 -5.55 -13.76
N VAL A 234 -6.46 -5.48 -14.86
CA VAL A 234 -6.45 -6.50 -15.91
C VAL A 234 -5.86 -7.81 -15.40
N ALA A 235 -4.73 -7.76 -14.69
CA ALA A 235 -4.07 -8.93 -14.12
C ALA A 235 -4.96 -9.66 -13.10
N THR A 236 -5.77 -8.91 -12.35
CA THR A 236 -6.76 -9.47 -11.41
C THR A 236 -7.98 -10.04 -12.15
N ALA A 237 -8.53 -9.33 -13.13
CA ALA A 237 -9.80 -9.69 -13.76
C ALA A 237 -9.70 -10.85 -14.76
N LEU A 238 -8.58 -10.96 -15.50
CA LEU A 238 -8.41 -11.99 -16.54
C LEU A 238 -8.51 -13.43 -16.01
N PRO A 239 -7.84 -13.80 -14.90
CA PRO A 239 -8.01 -15.12 -14.30
C PRO A 239 -9.44 -15.41 -13.82
N MET A 240 -10.17 -14.38 -13.40
CA MET A 240 -11.52 -14.51 -12.81
C MET A 240 -12.63 -14.73 -13.84
N ARG A 241 -12.45 -14.30 -15.09
CA ARG A 241 -13.51 -14.33 -16.14
C ARG A 241 -13.96 -15.73 -16.59
N ARG A 242 -13.15 -16.78 -16.40
CA ARG A 242 -13.42 -18.12 -16.97
C ARG A 242 -13.84 -19.19 -15.95
N ALA A 243 -14.02 -18.84 -14.69
CA ALA A 243 -14.69 -19.70 -13.71
C ALA A 243 -16.23 -19.65 -13.86
N ARG A 244 -16.73 -19.68 -15.10
CA ARG A 244 -18.16 -19.93 -15.34
C ARG A 244 -18.36 -21.42 -15.09
N PRO A 245 -19.24 -21.83 -14.16
CA PRO A 245 -19.58 -23.24 -14.03
C PRO A 245 -20.11 -23.72 -15.40
N ALA A 246 -19.63 -24.89 -15.84
CA ALA A 246 -20.34 -25.61 -16.88
C ALA A 246 -21.80 -25.70 -16.41
N ARG A 247 -22.73 -25.15 -17.20
CA ARG A 247 -24.15 -25.30 -16.88
C ARG A 247 -24.45 -26.81 -16.90
N PRO A 248 -25.15 -27.33 -15.88
CA PRO A 248 -25.65 -28.70 -15.91
C PRO A 248 -26.61 -28.91 -17.09
#